data_AF-A0A959YFZ7-F1
#
_entry.id   AF-A0A959YFZ7-F1
#
_cell.length_a   1.000
_cell.length_b   1.000
_cell.length_c   1.000
_cell.angle_alpha   90.00
_cell.angle_beta   90.00
_cell.angle_gamma   90.00
#
_symmetry.space_group_name_H-M   'P 1'
#
loop_
_entity.id
_entity.type
_entity.pdbx_description
1 polymer ?
#
loop_
_entity_poly.entity_id
_entity_poly.type
_entity_poly.pdbx_seq_one_letter_code
_entity_poly.pdbx_strand_id
1 'polypeptide(L)'
;MSRTVLLLTFLLPALSYGQKEVRITGPEQIRTEKEPLRNKAALAGLQASGLPEEQATLVRSNSVMDLWPVGLKNDSARAVNLPYIKNYVAFKLFGFVDDTSAMQVVMVPAKENIHMPEDLRPTADLFLVVPEGALRIVTPAKTRPEISRGPKWKDRGKAKILLPDDLYATYDLGNDSSGMEALRRAGMSQAEMNAVVFRSHERNWPEGIDSFDERYPRLEQFKKYKAYLGAKWDDKVLLIIPSEKNRKMPTLMRPFVDIYFVYRSTAVNVKTKR
;
A
#
# COMPACT_ATOMS: atom_id res chain seq x y z
N MET A 1 40.74 -31.47 11.91
CA MET A 1 39.78 -31.38 13.03
C MET A 1 39.47 -29.90 13.25
N SER A 2 38.61 -29.31 12.41
CA SER A 2 37.21 -28.99 12.74
C SER A 2 37.02 -28.31 14.08
N ARG A 3 36.68 -27.01 14.06
CA ARG A 3 35.37 -26.50 14.51
C ARG A 3 35.22 -25.00 14.21
N THR A 4 34.54 -24.74 13.10
CA THR A 4 33.82 -23.50 12.81
C THR A 4 32.73 -23.31 13.88
N VAL A 5 32.80 -22.23 14.66
CA VAL A 5 31.68 -21.83 15.53
C VAL A 5 30.87 -20.80 14.77
N LEU A 6 29.86 -21.30 14.06
CA LEU A 6 28.79 -20.51 13.47
C LEU A 6 27.76 -20.28 14.59
N LEU A 7 27.77 -19.10 15.24
CA LEU A 7 26.72 -18.73 16.17
C LEU A 7 25.54 -18.16 15.38
N LEU A 8 24.64 -19.05 14.99
CA LEU A 8 23.37 -18.72 14.35
C LEU A 8 22.32 -18.50 15.45
N THR A 9 22.14 -17.25 15.90
CA THR A 9 21.07 -16.91 16.85
C THR A 9 19.84 -16.45 16.06
N PHE A 10 19.04 -17.41 15.62
CA PHE A 10 17.67 -17.18 15.14
C PHE A 10 16.69 -17.57 16.24
N LEU A 11 15.91 -16.60 16.73
CA LEU A 11 14.49 -16.67 17.09
C LEU A 11 14.16 -15.58 18.12
N LEU A 12 13.61 -14.46 17.65
CA LEU A 12 12.57 -13.76 18.41
C LEU A 12 11.36 -13.59 17.48
N PRO A 13 10.18 -14.10 17.85
CA PRO A 13 8.95 -13.83 17.13
C PRO A 13 8.63 -12.33 17.25
N ALA A 14 8.04 -11.79 16.19
CA ALA A 14 7.62 -10.40 16.09
C ALA A 14 6.91 -9.94 17.38
N LEU A 15 7.48 -8.94 18.04
CA LEU A 15 6.79 -8.14 19.05
C LEU A 15 5.70 -7.31 18.36
N SER A 16 4.59 -7.96 18.02
CA SER A 16 3.40 -7.36 17.42
C SER A 16 2.42 -6.83 18.47
N TYR A 17 2.94 -6.24 19.55
CA TYR A 17 2.13 -5.52 20.54
C TYR A 17 2.53 -4.04 20.56
N GLY A 18 1.73 -3.20 19.90
CA GLY A 18 1.58 -1.77 20.20
C GLY A 18 2.75 -0.82 19.91
N GLN A 19 3.92 -1.28 19.45
CA GLN A 19 5.05 -0.39 19.18
C GLN A 19 4.76 0.49 17.96
N LYS A 20 4.63 1.80 18.20
CA LYS A 20 4.38 2.78 17.14
C LYS A 20 5.67 3.05 16.38
N GLU A 21 5.64 2.82 15.07
CA GLU A 21 6.72 3.25 14.18
C GLU A 21 6.86 4.77 14.25
N VAL A 22 8.10 5.23 14.36
CA VAL A 22 8.45 6.64 14.47
C VAL A 22 9.59 7.00 13.52
N ARG A 23 9.52 8.22 13.02
CA ARG A 23 10.60 8.87 12.29
C ARG A 23 11.33 9.81 13.23
N ILE A 24 12.66 9.72 13.25
CA ILE A 24 13.52 10.67 13.94
C ILE A 24 13.58 11.95 13.11
N THR A 25 12.97 13.03 13.59
CA THR A 25 12.93 14.32 12.88
C THR A 25 14.02 15.28 13.32
N GLY A 26 14.47 15.19 14.58
CA GLY A 26 15.60 15.94 15.14
C GLY A 26 16.78 15.02 15.49
N PRO A 27 17.48 14.42 14.51
CA PRO A 27 18.61 13.52 14.74
C PRO A 27 19.79 14.17 15.49
N GLU A 28 19.92 15.50 15.44
CA GLU A 28 20.89 16.26 16.22
C GLU A 28 20.65 16.22 17.74
N GLN A 29 19.44 15.83 18.15
CA GLN A 29 19.02 15.77 19.55
C GLN A 29 19.11 14.36 20.15
N ILE A 30 19.68 13.40 19.41
CA ILE A 30 19.97 12.06 19.96
C ILE A 30 20.98 12.22 21.10
N ARG A 31 20.68 11.63 22.27
CA ARG A 31 21.60 11.67 23.41
C ARG A 31 22.82 10.80 23.16
N THR A 32 23.99 11.36 23.45
CA THR A 32 25.30 10.79 23.12
C THR A 32 26.16 10.51 24.35
N GLU A 33 25.55 10.61 25.54
CA GLU A 33 26.14 10.10 26.77
C GLU A 33 26.53 8.64 26.58
N LYS A 34 27.65 8.23 27.18
CA LYS A 34 28.19 6.87 27.02
C LYS A 34 27.18 5.79 27.39
N GLU A 35 26.34 6.07 28.38
CA GLU A 35 25.37 5.13 28.96
C GLU A 35 24.05 5.84 29.30
N PRO A 36 23.25 6.21 28.29
CA PRO A 36 22.11 7.11 28.46
C PRO A 36 20.94 6.49 29.26
N LEU A 37 21.00 5.18 29.52
CA LEU A 37 19.98 4.42 30.26
C LEU A 37 20.40 4.05 31.70
N ARG A 38 21.51 4.59 32.22
CA ARG A 38 21.94 4.32 33.61
C ARG A 38 21.35 5.28 34.65
N ASN A 39 20.74 6.39 34.23
CA ASN A 39 20.12 7.31 35.18
C ASN A 39 18.84 6.71 35.81
N LYS A 40 18.48 7.20 37.00
CA LYS A 40 17.36 6.67 37.79
C LYS A 40 16.02 6.77 37.05
N ALA A 41 15.82 7.83 36.27
CA ALA A 41 14.58 8.05 35.52
C ALA A 41 14.41 7.04 34.38
N ALA A 42 15.47 6.78 33.61
CA ALA A 42 15.48 5.80 32.53
C ALA A 42 15.27 4.38 33.06
N LEU A 43 15.87 4.04 34.21
CA LEU A 43 15.66 2.75 34.88
C LEU A 43 14.21 2.58 35.35
N ALA A 44 13.61 3.62 35.93
CA ALA A 44 12.20 3.60 36.32
C ALA A 44 11.28 3.45 35.09
N GLY A 45 11.57 4.17 33.99
CA GLY A 45 10.84 4.04 32.73
C GLY A 45 10.96 2.65 32.12
N LEU A 46 12.15 2.05 32.18
CA LEU A 46 12.40 0.69 31.71
C LEU A 46 11.63 -0.34 32.54
N GLN A 47 11.60 -0.19 33.88
CA GLN A 47 10.83 -1.07 34.75
C GLN A 47 9.31 -0.92 34.50
N ALA A 48 8.84 0.31 34.33
CA ALA A 48 7.44 0.61 34.04
C ALA A 48 6.98 0.13 32.65
N SER A 49 7.91 -0.08 31.71
CA SER A 49 7.61 -0.59 30.37
C SER A 49 7.05 -2.02 30.35
N GLY A 50 7.26 -2.78 31.43
CA GLY A 50 6.85 -4.19 31.52
C GLY A 50 7.64 -5.12 30.61
N LEU A 51 8.76 -4.69 30.05
CA LEU A 51 9.64 -5.54 29.26
C LEU A 51 10.20 -6.69 30.12
N PRO A 52 10.28 -7.92 29.57
CA PRO A 52 10.98 -9.04 30.22
C PRO A 52 12.42 -8.67 30.59
N GLU A 53 12.95 -9.24 31.68
CA GLU A 53 14.28 -8.91 32.20
C GLU A 53 15.41 -9.12 31.18
N GLU A 54 15.30 -10.16 30.35
CA GLU A 54 16.23 -10.43 29.24
C GLU A 54 16.23 -9.28 28.22
N GLN A 55 15.06 -8.79 27.83
CA GLN A 55 14.91 -7.68 26.90
C GLN A 55 15.38 -6.36 27.52
N ALA A 56 15.04 -6.12 28.79
CA ALA A 56 15.50 -4.94 29.52
C ALA A 56 17.04 -4.91 29.65
N THR A 57 17.66 -6.08 29.80
CA THR A 57 19.13 -6.21 29.80
C THR A 57 19.71 -5.93 28.42
N LEU A 58 19.10 -6.46 27.35
CA LEU A 58 19.50 -6.17 25.98
C LEU A 58 19.41 -4.67 25.64
N VAL A 59 18.31 -4.01 26.00
CA VAL A 59 18.14 -2.57 25.75
C VAL A 59 19.24 -1.76 26.45
N ARG A 60 19.58 -2.12 27.69
CA ARG A 60 20.67 -1.45 28.43
C ARG A 60 22.03 -1.71 27.76
N SER A 61 22.35 -2.97 27.45
CA SER A 61 23.66 -3.32 26.87
C SER A 61 23.86 -2.71 25.50
N ASN A 62 22.81 -2.67 24.66
CA ASN A 62 22.89 -2.23 23.27
C ASN A 62 22.56 -0.74 23.06
N SER A 63 22.32 0.00 24.15
CA SER A 63 22.16 1.47 24.10
C SER A 63 23.49 2.23 24.14
N VAL A 64 24.60 1.55 24.42
CA VAL A 64 25.92 2.18 24.57
C VAL A 64 26.50 2.59 23.22
N MET A 65 27.15 3.77 23.20
CA MET A 65 27.68 4.38 21.98
C MET A 65 28.76 3.54 21.28
N ASP A 66 29.47 2.67 22.02
CA ASP A 66 30.49 1.79 21.46
C ASP A 66 29.94 0.80 20.44
N LEU A 67 28.65 0.43 20.59
CA LEU A 67 27.92 -0.48 19.71
C LEU A 67 27.18 0.25 18.57
N TRP A 68 27.28 1.58 18.50
CA TRP A 68 26.65 2.33 17.43
C TRP A 68 27.43 2.16 16.11
N PRO A 69 26.75 2.24 14.96
CA PRO A 69 27.40 2.36 13.66
C PRO A 69 28.40 3.52 13.63
N VAL A 70 29.48 3.37 12.87
CA VAL A 70 30.57 4.38 12.79
C VAL A 70 30.07 5.76 12.40
N GLY A 71 29.04 5.83 11.55
CA GLY A 71 28.38 7.07 11.11
C GLY A 71 27.56 7.77 12.21
N LEU A 72 27.37 7.15 13.37
CA LEU A 72 26.67 7.73 14.53
C LEU A 72 27.59 7.99 15.75
N LYS A 73 28.80 7.43 15.78
CA LYS A 73 29.66 7.39 16.98
C LYS A 73 30.11 8.75 17.51
N ASN A 74 30.26 9.75 16.65
CA ASN A 74 30.73 11.08 17.07
C ASN A 74 29.95 12.20 16.37
N ASP A 75 30.07 13.41 16.92
CA ASP A 75 29.30 14.58 16.50
C ASP A 75 29.52 14.90 15.02
N SER A 76 30.76 14.84 14.55
CA SER A 76 31.11 15.08 13.14
C SER A 76 30.46 14.04 12.22
N ALA A 77 30.53 12.75 12.57
CA ALA A 77 29.91 11.68 11.80
C ALA A 77 28.39 11.84 11.74
N ARG A 78 27.74 12.20 12.85
CA ARG A 78 26.29 12.46 12.88
C ARG A 78 25.90 13.69 12.08
N ALA A 79 26.69 14.75 12.14
CA ALA A 79 26.45 15.97 11.36
C ALA A 79 26.48 15.70 9.85
N VAL A 80 27.47 14.93 9.38
CA VAL A 80 27.58 14.52 7.97
C VAL A 80 26.43 13.61 7.57
N ASN A 81 26.02 12.70 8.46
CA ASN A 81 24.99 11.70 8.17
C ASN A 81 23.56 12.17 8.46
N LEU A 82 23.37 13.41 8.91
CA LEU A 82 22.08 13.95 9.36
C LEU A 82 20.92 13.72 8.36
N PRO A 83 21.11 13.88 7.04
CA PRO A 83 20.04 13.59 6.06
C PRO A 83 19.61 12.12 6.04
N TYR A 84 20.53 11.20 6.33
CA TYR A 84 20.30 9.76 6.27
C TYR A 84 19.72 9.19 7.57
N ILE A 85 20.05 9.76 8.73
CA ILE A 85 19.54 9.32 10.04
C ILE A 85 18.01 9.37 10.09
N LYS A 86 17.39 10.31 9.36
CA LYS A 86 15.93 10.44 9.25
C LYS A 86 15.25 9.25 8.54
N ASN A 87 16.03 8.40 7.85
CA ASN A 87 15.55 7.26 7.08
C ASN A 87 15.60 5.93 7.86
N TYR A 88 16.03 5.95 9.12
CA TYR A 88 15.89 4.79 9.99
C TYR A 88 14.42 4.44 10.18
N VAL A 89 14.12 3.15 10.09
CA VAL A 89 12.89 2.55 10.61
C VAL A 89 13.09 2.33 12.10
N ALA A 90 12.34 3.06 12.92
CA ALA A 90 12.47 3.03 14.37
C ALA A 90 11.11 2.84 15.04
N PHE A 91 11.11 2.22 16.23
CA PHE A 91 9.91 1.91 17.00
C PHE A 91 10.02 2.45 18.41
N LYS A 92 8.96 3.08 18.93
CA LYS A 92 8.92 3.51 20.34
C LYS A 92 8.91 2.28 21.27
N LEU A 93 9.81 2.27 22.25
CA LEU A 93 9.80 1.29 23.34
C LEU A 93 9.11 1.85 24.59
N PHE A 94 9.76 2.79 25.27
CA PHE A 94 9.25 3.42 26.48
C PHE A 94 9.78 4.85 26.61
N GLY A 95 9.02 5.67 27.34
CA GLY A 95 9.38 7.06 27.64
C GLY A 95 9.78 7.21 29.10
N PHE A 96 10.54 8.26 29.39
CA PHE A 96 10.86 8.70 30.75
C PHE A 96 11.02 10.22 30.75
N VAL A 97 10.91 10.83 31.93
CA VAL A 97 11.17 12.25 32.11
C VAL A 97 12.53 12.39 32.76
N ASP A 98 13.42 13.13 32.12
CA ASP A 98 14.73 13.46 32.68
C ASP A 98 14.82 14.97 32.86
N ASP A 99 15.04 15.38 34.12
CA ASP A 99 14.84 16.73 34.63
C ASP A 99 13.46 17.31 34.24
N THR A 100 13.38 18.00 33.10
CA THR A 100 12.17 18.63 32.56
C THR A 100 11.81 18.17 31.15
N SER A 101 12.59 17.27 30.55
CA SER A 101 12.45 16.85 29.16
C SER A 101 11.84 15.46 29.06
N ALA A 102 10.76 15.33 28.28
CA ALA A 102 10.20 14.04 27.91
C ALA A 102 11.14 13.34 26.91
N MET A 103 11.75 12.25 27.36
CA MET A 103 12.66 11.42 26.57
C MET A 103 11.96 10.13 26.14
N GLN A 104 12.35 9.63 24.98
CA GLN A 104 11.84 8.39 24.42
C GLN A 104 13.01 7.49 24.03
N VAL A 105 12.96 6.24 24.47
CA VAL A 105 13.82 5.19 23.95
C VAL A 105 13.17 4.60 22.71
N VAL A 106 13.93 4.59 21.61
CA VAL A 106 13.53 4.00 20.33
C VAL A 106 14.45 2.84 19.97
N MET A 107 13.84 1.79 19.43
CA MET A 107 14.55 0.65 18.86
C MET A 107 14.70 0.87 17.36
N VAL A 108 15.91 0.64 16.84
CA VAL A 108 16.25 0.63 15.42
C VAL A 108 16.65 -0.80 15.06
N PRO A 109 15.72 -1.62 14.54
CA PRO A 109 16.01 -3.04 14.29
C PRO A 109 16.97 -3.20 13.12
N ALA A 110 18.01 -4.04 13.26
CA ALA A 110 18.99 -4.23 12.19
C ALA A 110 18.33 -4.78 10.90
N LYS A 111 17.38 -5.71 11.08
CA LYS A 111 16.67 -6.37 9.98
C LYS A 111 15.83 -5.41 9.11
N GLU A 112 15.21 -4.42 9.73
CA GLU A 112 14.36 -3.43 9.04
C GLU A 112 15.17 -2.26 8.46
N ASN A 113 16.48 -2.21 8.73
CA ASN A 113 17.37 -1.12 8.34
C ASN A 113 18.52 -1.56 7.41
N ILE A 114 18.36 -2.66 6.68
CA ILE A 114 19.33 -3.14 5.69
C ILE A 114 19.55 -2.16 4.53
N HIS A 115 18.59 -1.26 4.27
CA HIS A 115 18.66 -0.23 3.24
C HIS A 115 19.59 0.93 3.61
N MET A 116 19.99 1.04 4.89
CA MET A 116 20.86 2.12 5.33
C MET A 116 22.27 1.98 4.72
N PRO A 117 22.98 3.10 4.48
CA PRO A 117 24.38 3.11 4.10
C PRO A 117 25.22 2.29 5.07
N GLU A 118 26.32 1.69 4.59
CA GLU A 118 27.15 0.77 5.39
C GLU A 118 27.58 1.38 6.73
N ASP A 119 28.03 2.64 6.73
CA ASP A 119 28.47 3.36 7.93
C ASP A 119 27.35 3.62 8.96
N LEU A 120 26.09 3.55 8.54
CA LEU A 120 24.91 3.75 9.37
C LEU A 120 24.14 2.44 9.59
N ARG A 121 24.53 1.33 8.98
CA ARG A 121 23.76 0.09 9.10
C ARG A 121 24.02 -0.54 10.47
N PRO A 122 22.99 -0.74 11.31
CA PRO A 122 23.17 -1.46 12.58
C PRO A 122 23.50 -2.92 12.30
N THR A 123 24.50 -3.46 12.99
CA THR A 123 24.84 -4.89 12.94
C THR A 123 23.97 -5.73 13.87
N ALA A 124 23.36 -5.09 14.87
CA ALA A 124 22.38 -5.63 15.80
C ALA A 124 21.34 -4.54 16.11
N ASP A 125 20.27 -4.90 16.81
CA ASP A 125 19.24 -3.94 17.22
C ASP A 125 19.87 -2.84 18.09
N LEU A 126 19.69 -1.61 17.61
CA LEU A 126 20.27 -0.41 18.18
C LEU A 126 19.21 0.34 18.99
N PHE A 127 19.56 0.81 20.18
CA PHE A 127 18.64 1.56 21.03
C PHE A 127 19.14 2.99 21.20
N LEU A 128 18.31 3.95 20.83
CA LEU A 128 18.63 5.38 20.88
C LEU A 128 17.70 6.10 21.85
N VAL A 129 18.22 7.12 22.52
CA VAL A 129 17.45 7.99 23.40
C VAL A 129 17.29 9.35 22.72
N VAL A 130 16.04 9.73 22.49
CA VAL A 130 15.67 10.92 21.70
C VAL A 130 14.56 11.69 22.42
N PRO A 131 14.58 13.03 22.47
CA PRO A 131 13.46 13.81 22.99
C PRO A 131 12.17 13.49 22.24
N GLU A 132 11.04 13.48 22.94
CA GLU A 132 9.75 13.16 22.32
C GLU A 132 9.39 14.14 21.18
N GLY A 133 9.74 15.42 21.33
CA GLY A 133 9.53 16.45 20.30
C GLY A 133 10.39 16.25 19.04
N ALA A 134 11.44 15.43 19.10
CA ALA A 134 12.28 15.08 17.97
C ALA A 134 11.84 13.78 17.26
N LEU A 135 10.65 13.26 17.59
CA LEU A 135 10.04 12.10 16.97
C LEU A 135 8.70 12.45 16.34
N ARG A 136 8.42 11.82 15.19
CA ARG A 136 7.10 11.89 14.53
C ARG A 136 6.56 10.48 14.32
N ILE A 137 5.34 10.22 14.76
CA ILE A 137 4.66 8.94 14.51
C ILE A 137 4.49 8.78 12.99
N VAL A 138 4.97 7.66 12.47
CA VAL A 138 4.71 7.26 11.08
C VAL A 138 3.27 6.78 11.04
N THR A 139 2.39 7.63 10.51
CA THR A 139 1.07 7.15 10.12
C THR A 139 1.28 6.23 8.92
N PRO A 140 0.80 4.98 8.94
CA PRO A 140 0.92 4.11 7.78
C PRO A 140 0.37 4.86 6.58
N ALA A 141 1.17 4.92 5.50
CA ALA A 141 0.76 5.58 4.28
C ALA A 141 -0.63 5.02 3.91
N LYS A 142 -1.59 5.90 3.60
CA LYS A 142 -2.90 5.50 3.07
C LYS A 142 -2.65 4.39 2.04
N THR A 143 -3.21 3.22 2.29
CA THR A 143 -3.05 2.05 1.43
C THR A 143 -3.22 2.52 0.00
N ARG A 144 -2.18 2.39 -0.82
CA ARG A 144 -2.24 2.82 -2.21
C ARG A 144 -3.47 2.12 -2.81
N PRO A 145 -4.43 2.83 -3.40
CA PRO A 145 -5.62 2.17 -3.93
C PRO A 145 -5.15 1.10 -4.90
N GLU A 146 -5.58 -0.15 -4.67
CA GLU A 146 -5.27 -1.24 -5.59
C GLU A 146 -5.78 -0.83 -6.97
N ILE A 147 -4.87 -0.69 -7.93
CA ILE A 147 -5.24 -0.39 -9.31
C ILE A 147 -5.88 -1.68 -9.85
N SER A 148 -7.21 -1.74 -9.80
CA SER A 148 -7.95 -2.90 -10.29
C SER A 148 -7.76 -3.07 -11.80
N ARG A 149 -7.53 -4.33 -12.22
CA ARG A 149 -7.55 -4.71 -13.63
C ARG A 149 -8.98 -4.79 -14.20
N GLY A 150 -10.00 -4.68 -13.35
CA GLY A 150 -11.41 -4.83 -13.69
C GLY A 150 -12.04 -6.07 -13.05
N PRO A 151 -13.38 -6.16 -13.05
CA PRO A 151 -14.11 -7.27 -12.45
C PRO A 151 -13.85 -8.59 -13.18
N LYS A 152 -13.75 -9.69 -12.40
CA LYS A 152 -13.62 -11.04 -12.96
C LYS A 152 -14.82 -11.37 -13.87
N TRP A 153 -14.55 -11.67 -15.14
CA TRP A 153 -15.60 -11.96 -16.14
C TRP A 153 -15.75 -13.44 -16.53
N LYS A 154 -14.77 -14.29 -16.21
CA LYS A 154 -14.73 -15.71 -16.64
C LYS A 154 -15.93 -16.53 -16.16
N ASP A 155 -16.48 -16.17 -15.00
CA ASP A 155 -17.60 -16.88 -14.39
C ASP A 155 -18.96 -16.26 -14.74
N ARG A 156 -18.97 -15.13 -15.46
CA ARG A 156 -20.17 -14.36 -15.79
C ARG A 156 -20.84 -14.87 -17.07
N GLY A 157 -22.15 -14.62 -17.20
CA GLY A 157 -22.92 -15.02 -18.38
C GLY A 157 -22.42 -14.32 -19.65
N LYS A 158 -22.33 -15.04 -20.77
CA LYS A 158 -21.95 -14.45 -22.06
C LYS A 158 -23.09 -13.56 -22.58
N ALA A 159 -22.75 -12.40 -23.11
CA ALA A 159 -23.69 -11.45 -23.67
C ALA A 159 -23.47 -11.27 -25.17
N LYS A 160 -24.56 -11.06 -25.91
CA LYS A 160 -24.56 -10.71 -27.34
C LYS A 160 -25.28 -9.37 -27.51
N ILE A 161 -24.58 -8.40 -28.09
CA ILE A 161 -25.15 -7.10 -28.45
C ILE A 161 -26.06 -7.30 -29.67
N LEU A 162 -27.31 -6.87 -29.57
CA LEU A 162 -28.32 -6.97 -30.62
C LEU A 162 -28.52 -5.62 -31.33
N LEU A 163 -28.62 -4.54 -30.54
CA LEU A 163 -28.86 -3.18 -31.01
C LEU A 163 -27.69 -2.29 -30.55
N PRO A 164 -26.65 -2.11 -31.38
CA PRO A 164 -25.48 -1.28 -31.04
C PRO A 164 -25.82 0.19 -30.72
N ASP A 165 -26.90 0.71 -31.32
CA ASP A 165 -27.30 2.11 -31.21
C ASP A 165 -27.85 2.47 -29.83
N ASP A 166 -28.32 1.46 -29.08
CA ASP A 166 -28.86 1.58 -27.71
C ASP A 166 -27.74 1.62 -26.64
N LEU A 167 -26.53 2.02 -27.03
CA LEU A 167 -25.38 2.20 -26.16
C LEU A 167 -25.42 3.57 -25.47
N TYR A 168 -25.37 3.58 -24.15
CA TYR A 168 -25.21 4.79 -23.36
C TYR A 168 -23.72 5.15 -23.22
N ALA A 169 -23.15 5.76 -24.27
CA ALA A 169 -21.70 5.98 -24.37
C ALA A 169 -21.11 7.04 -23.42
N THR A 170 -21.94 7.99 -22.98
CA THR A 170 -21.59 9.07 -22.04
C THR A 170 -22.27 8.91 -20.69
N TYR A 171 -22.75 7.69 -20.37
CA TYR A 171 -23.48 7.44 -19.14
C TYR A 171 -22.62 7.70 -17.90
N ASP A 172 -23.10 8.57 -17.02
CA ASP A 172 -22.45 8.83 -15.74
C ASP A 172 -22.85 7.79 -14.69
N LEU A 173 -22.22 6.63 -14.78
CA LEU A 173 -22.41 5.53 -13.82
C LEU A 173 -21.95 5.91 -12.40
N GLY A 174 -21.04 6.88 -12.25
CA GLY A 174 -20.52 7.28 -10.94
C GLY A 174 -21.55 8.01 -10.08
N ASN A 175 -22.47 8.73 -10.73
CA ASN A 175 -23.55 9.46 -10.07
C ASN A 175 -24.88 8.69 -10.03
N ASP A 176 -24.94 7.48 -10.60
CA ASP A 176 -26.12 6.61 -10.58
C ASP A 176 -26.09 5.67 -9.37
N SER A 177 -26.87 6.01 -8.34
CA SER A 177 -26.99 5.19 -7.12
C SER A 177 -27.50 3.77 -7.38
N SER A 178 -28.45 3.58 -8.30
CA SER A 178 -28.98 2.25 -8.65
C SER A 178 -27.94 1.40 -9.36
N GLY A 179 -27.21 2.01 -10.29
CA GLY A 179 -26.10 1.38 -11.00
C GLY A 179 -24.98 0.96 -10.04
N MET A 180 -24.54 1.86 -9.16
CA MET A 180 -23.50 1.59 -8.18
C MET A 180 -23.88 0.48 -7.19
N GLU A 181 -25.14 0.45 -6.73
CA GLU A 181 -25.66 -0.62 -5.89
C GLU A 181 -25.72 -1.96 -6.64
N ALA A 182 -26.04 -1.95 -7.95
CA ALA A 182 -26.02 -3.15 -8.76
C ALA A 182 -24.60 -3.71 -8.98
N LEU A 183 -23.58 -2.85 -9.13
CA LEU A 183 -22.17 -3.29 -9.18
C LEU A 183 -21.75 -3.96 -7.87
N ARG A 184 -22.13 -3.36 -6.73
CA ARG A 184 -21.86 -3.90 -5.39
C ARG A 184 -22.53 -5.28 -5.21
N ARG A 185 -23.82 -5.39 -5.55
CA ARG A 185 -24.56 -6.68 -5.53
C ARG A 185 -23.98 -7.71 -6.48
N ALA A 186 -23.37 -7.29 -7.59
CA ALA A 186 -22.65 -8.16 -8.51
C ALA A 186 -21.27 -8.61 -7.98
N GLY A 187 -20.94 -8.30 -6.72
CA GLY A 187 -19.74 -8.74 -6.01
C GLY A 187 -18.47 -7.97 -6.36
N MET A 188 -18.61 -6.75 -6.92
CA MET A 188 -17.44 -5.94 -7.29
C MET A 188 -16.87 -5.21 -6.07
N SER A 189 -15.54 -5.19 -5.96
CA SER A 189 -14.84 -4.36 -4.97
C SER A 189 -14.92 -2.87 -5.35
N GLN A 190 -14.66 -1.97 -4.39
CA GLN A 190 -14.65 -0.53 -4.66
C GLN A 190 -13.65 -0.16 -5.76
N ALA A 191 -12.49 -0.83 -5.82
CA ALA A 191 -11.49 -0.60 -6.85
C ALA A 191 -11.97 -1.05 -8.23
N GLU A 192 -12.69 -2.17 -8.32
CA GLU A 192 -13.32 -2.63 -9.56
C GLU A 192 -14.42 -1.67 -10.01
N MET A 193 -15.27 -1.21 -9.09
CA MET A 193 -16.31 -0.22 -9.38
C MET A 193 -15.72 1.07 -9.95
N ASN A 194 -14.66 1.59 -9.35
CA ASN A 194 -13.97 2.79 -9.84
C ASN A 194 -13.40 2.57 -11.25
N ALA A 195 -12.83 1.39 -11.53
CA ALA A 195 -12.33 1.05 -12.86
C ALA A 195 -13.48 0.94 -13.89
N VAL A 196 -14.64 0.41 -13.48
CA VAL A 196 -15.85 0.33 -14.30
C VAL A 196 -16.36 1.72 -14.65
N VAL A 197 -16.58 2.58 -13.64
CA VAL A 197 -17.05 3.97 -13.84
C VAL A 197 -16.11 4.74 -14.77
N PHE A 198 -14.80 4.59 -14.59
CA PHE A 198 -13.84 5.27 -15.45
C PHE A 198 -13.90 4.76 -16.90
N ARG A 199 -13.87 3.44 -17.13
CA ARG A 199 -13.77 2.86 -18.48
C ARG A 199 -15.11 2.53 -19.13
N SER A 200 -16.23 2.95 -18.53
CA SER A 200 -17.57 2.86 -19.13
C SER A 200 -17.93 4.08 -19.99
N HIS A 201 -17.09 5.10 -20.01
CA HIS A 201 -17.31 6.34 -20.74
C HIS A 201 -16.47 6.39 -22.02
N GLU A 202 -17.04 6.86 -23.13
CA GLU A 202 -16.42 6.87 -24.46
C GLU A 202 -15.02 7.50 -24.53
N ARG A 203 -14.78 8.62 -23.84
CA ARG A 203 -13.45 9.26 -23.72
C ARG A 203 -12.31 8.34 -23.25
N ASN A 204 -12.63 7.18 -22.67
CA ASN A 204 -11.68 6.19 -22.17
C ASN A 204 -11.69 4.88 -22.99
N TRP A 205 -12.33 4.88 -24.15
CA TRP A 205 -12.35 3.76 -25.09
C TRP A 205 -11.26 3.91 -26.17
N PRO A 206 -11.03 2.88 -27.00
CA PRO A 206 -10.13 2.98 -28.16
C PRO A 206 -10.54 4.11 -29.12
N GLU A 207 -9.53 4.73 -29.74
CA GLU A 207 -9.65 5.90 -30.63
C GLU A 207 -10.74 5.78 -31.71
N GLY A 208 -10.98 4.60 -32.26
CA GLY A 208 -12.04 4.42 -33.27
C GLY A 208 -13.46 4.40 -32.74
N ILE A 209 -13.67 4.52 -31.42
CA ILE A 209 -15.00 4.50 -30.80
C ILE A 209 -15.13 5.50 -29.63
N ASP A 210 -14.14 6.36 -29.41
CA ASP A 210 -14.06 7.27 -28.25
C ASP A 210 -14.94 8.52 -28.36
N SER A 211 -15.53 8.73 -29.53
CA SER A 211 -16.47 9.81 -29.85
C SER A 211 -17.60 9.26 -30.73
N PHE A 212 -18.69 10.04 -30.86
CA PHE A 212 -19.80 9.67 -31.73
C PHE A 212 -19.38 9.52 -33.19
N ASP A 213 -18.62 10.47 -33.73
CA ASP A 213 -18.22 10.50 -35.14
C ASP A 213 -17.33 9.31 -35.52
N GLU A 214 -16.43 8.89 -34.62
CA GLU A 214 -15.63 7.70 -34.82
C GLU A 214 -16.45 6.41 -34.61
N ARG A 215 -17.33 6.39 -33.61
CA ARG A 215 -18.12 5.19 -33.32
C ARG A 215 -19.16 4.89 -34.40
N TYR A 216 -19.84 5.92 -34.94
CA TYR A 216 -21.01 5.77 -35.78
C TYR A 216 -20.77 4.89 -37.02
N PRO A 217 -19.70 5.08 -37.82
CA PRO A 217 -19.38 4.22 -38.97
C PRO A 217 -19.07 2.76 -38.58
N ARG A 218 -18.87 2.47 -37.29
CA ARG A 218 -18.41 1.18 -36.76
C ARG A 218 -19.46 0.49 -35.88
N LEU A 219 -20.65 1.08 -35.70
CA LEU A 219 -21.72 0.55 -34.82
C LEU A 219 -22.05 -0.91 -35.09
N GLU A 220 -22.24 -1.29 -36.36
CA GLU A 220 -22.51 -2.68 -36.72
C GLU A 220 -21.41 -3.66 -36.29
N GLN A 221 -20.17 -3.20 -36.18
CA GLN A 221 -19.05 -4.02 -35.74
C GLN A 221 -19.09 -4.31 -34.23
N PHE A 222 -19.85 -3.56 -33.43
CA PHE A 222 -19.99 -3.83 -31.99
C PHE A 222 -20.61 -5.20 -31.71
N LYS A 223 -21.46 -5.71 -32.62
CA LYS A 223 -22.02 -7.07 -32.55
C LYS A 223 -20.94 -8.16 -32.54
N LYS A 224 -19.70 -7.84 -32.93
CA LYS A 224 -18.55 -8.77 -32.95
C LYS A 224 -17.80 -8.82 -31.62
N TYR A 225 -18.03 -7.89 -30.68
CA TYR A 225 -17.40 -7.95 -29.36
C TYR A 225 -17.82 -9.20 -28.60
N LYS A 226 -16.84 -9.85 -27.98
CA LYS A 226 -17.10 -10.87 -26.96
C LYS A 226 -17.37 -10.14 -25.65
N ALA A 227 -18.63 -10.14 -25.24
CA ALA A 227 -19.11 -9.45 -24.05
C ALA A 227 -19.57 -10.44 -22.97
N TYR A 228 -19.50 -10.01 -21.72
CA TYR A 228 -19.98 -10.75 -20.55
C TYR A 228 -20.83 -9.84 -19.68
N LEU A 229 -21.85 -10.39 -19.02
CA LEU A 229 -22.73 -9.64 -18.13
C LEU A 229 -21.93 -9.10 -16.93
N GLY A 230 -21.85 -7.78 -16.76
CA GLY A 230 -21.32 -7.14 -15.56
C GLY A 230 -22.37 -7.01 -14.46
N ALA A 231 -23.42 -6.23 -14.70
CA ALA A 231 -24.52 -6.01 -13.77
C ALA A 231 -25.81 -5.61 -14.54
N LYS A 232 -26.96 -5.69 -13.88
CA LYS A 232 -28.25 -5.19 -14.40
C LYS A 232 -28.91 -4.33 -13.34
N TRP A 233 -29.51 -3.24 -13.76
CA TRP A 233 -30.33 -2.35 -12.94
C TRP A 233 -31.31 -1.61 -13.84
N ASP A 234 -32.51 -1.34 -13.34
CA ASP A 234 -33.56 -0.64 -14.09
C ASP A 234 -33.74 -1.22 -15.52
N ASP A 235 -33.67 -0.36 -16.53
CA ASP A 235 -33.70 -0.71 -17.95
C ASP A 235 -32.30 -0.86 -18.57
N LYS A 236 -31.25 -1.04 -17.76
CA LYS A 236 -29.84 -1.02 -18.20
C LYS A 236 -29.10 -2.31 -17.88
N VAL A 237 -28.05 -2.54 -18.66
CA VAL A 237 -27.11 -3.64 -18.47
C VAL A 237 -25.70 -3.17 -18.72
N LEU A 238 -24.80 -3.45 -17.78
CA LEU A 238 -23.37 -3.28 -17.96
C LEU A 238 -22.79 -4.55 -18.60
N LEU A 239 -22.01 -4.37 -19.65
CA LEU A 239 -21.23 -5.41 -20.29
C LEU A 239 -19.75 -5.20 -20.04
N ILE A 240 -19.07 -6.29 -19.69
CA ILE A 240 -17.61 -6.36 -19.59
C ILE A 240 -17.08 -6.81 -20.96
N ILE A 241 -16.19 -6.01 -21.54
CA ILE A 241 -15.52 -6.29 -22.81
C ILE A 241 -14.04 -6.58 -22.52
N PRO A 242 -13.70 -7.85 -22.25
CA PRO A 242 -12.34 -8.18 -21.83
C PRO A 242 -11.35 -8.07 -22.98
N SER A 243 -10.22 -7.40 -22.74
CA SER A 243 -9.16 -7.22 -23.74
C SER A 243 -8.61 -8.56 -24.22
N GLU A 244 -8.47 -9.52 -23.30
CA GLU A 244 -7.99 -10.89 -23.57
C GLU A 244 -8.80 -11.58 -24.68
N LYS A 245 -10.13 -11.41 -24.71
CA LYS A 245 -11.00 -12.10 -25.68
C LYS A 245 -11.18 -11.33 -26.98
N ASN A 246 -10.92 -10.02 -26.95
CA ASN A 246 -11.16 -9.10 -28.05
C ASN A 246 -9.87 -8.66 -28.76
N ARG A 247 -8.74 -9.36 -28.55
CA ARG A 247 -7.45 -9.11 -29.24
C ARG A 247 -7.51 -9.14 -30.77
N LYS A 248 -8.52 -9.79 -31.36
CA LYS A 248 -8.72 -9.88 -32.82
C LYS A 248 -9.66 -8.81 -33.39
N MET A 249 -10.14 -7.88 -32.56
CA MET A 249 -10.91 -6.74 -33.05
C MET A 249 -10.03 -5.84 -33.95
N PRO A 250 -10.63 -5.09 -34.88
CA PRO A 250 -9.94 -4.07 -35.64
C PRO A 250 -9.15 -3.13 -34.73
N THR A 251 -7.98 -2.66 -35.17
CA THR A 251 -7.03 -1.90 -34.35
C THR A 251 -7.70 -0.73 -33.62
N LEU A 252 -8.50 0.06 -34.32
CA LEU A 252 -9.19 1.23 -33.78
C LEU A 252 -10.32 0.89 -32.79
N MET A 253 -10.76 -0.37 -32.73
CA MET A 253 -11.80 -0.85 -31.79
C MET A 253 -11.23 -1.74 -30.70
N ARG A 254 -9.93 -2.05 -30.75
CA ARG A 254 -9.34 -3.10 -29.92
C ARG A 254 -9.07 -2.56 -28.51
N PRO A 255 -9.70 -3.13 -27.46
CA PRO A 255 -9.36 -2.77 -26.09
C PRO A 255 -7.94 -3.24 -25.73
N PHE A 256 -7.12 -2.32 -25.22
CA PHE A 256 -5.82 -2.64 -24.59
C PHE A 256 -5.99 -3.10 -23.14
N VAL A 257 -7.00 -2.56 -22.47
CA VAL A 257 -7.49 -2.95 -21.14
C VAL A 257 -8.98 -3.26 -21.22
N ASP A 258 -9.53 -3.95 -20.23
CA ASP A 258 -10.96 -4.21 -20.17
C ASP A 258 -11.74 -2.89 -20.19
N ILE A 259 -12.68 -2.77 -21.12
CA ILE A 259 -13.61 -1.65 -21.25
C ILE A 259 -15.03 -2.13 -20.94
N TYR A 260 -15.92 -1.18 -20.66
CA TYR A 260 -17.29 -1.50 -20.27
C TYR A 260 -18.30 -0.72 -21.10
N PHE A 261 -19.41 -1.37 -21.42
CA PHE A 261 -20.50 -0.75 -22.15
C PHE A 261 -21.77 -0.79 -21.32
N VAL A 262 -22.48 0.32 -21.23
CA VAL A 262 -23.81 0.37 -20.64
C VAL A 262 -24.82 0.40 -21.78
N TYR A 263 -25.67 -0.61 -21.86
CA TYR A 263 -26.71 -0.72 -22.88
C TYR A 263 -28.09 -0.66 -22.25
N ARG A 264 -29.11 -0.33 -23.04
CA ARG A 264 -30.49 -0.71 -22.72
C ARG A 264 -30.59 -2.23 -22.58
N SER A 265 -31.33 -2.71 -21.58
CA SER A 265 -31.44 -4.13 -21.27
C SER A 265 -32.00 -4.96 -22.43
N THR A 266 -32.91 -4.39 -23.22
CA THR A 266 -33.50 -5.00 -24.43
C THR A 266 -32.54 -5.07 -25.62
N ALA A 267 -31.50 -4.25 -25.63
CA ALA A 267 -30.49 -4.22 -26.70
C ALA A 267 -29.48 -5.37 -26.61
N VAL A 268 -29.54 -6.19 -25.56
CA VAL A 268 -28.57 -7.24 -25.28
C VAL A 268 -29.26 -8.54 -24.90
N ASN A 269 -28.79 -9.64 -25.48
CA ASN A 269 -29.15 -10.97 -25.04
C ASN A 269 -28.07 -11.56 -24.14
N VAL A 270 -28.41 -11.87 -22.88
CA VAL A 270 -27.50 -12.55 -21.95
C VAL A 270 -27.86 -14.03 -21.89
N LYS A 271 -26.92 -14.89 -22.28
CA LYS A 271 -27.07 -16.34 -22.15
C LYS A 271 -26.91 -16.73 -20.69
N THR A 272 -27.96 -17.31 -20.11
CA THR A 272 -27.88 -18.01 -18.83
C THR A 272 -26.93 -19.20 -18.97
N LYS A 273 -26.02 -19.34 -18.01
CA LYS A 273 -25.18 -20.54 -17.89
C LYS A 273 -26.15 -21.69 -17.53
N ARG A 274 -26.26 -22.69 -18.40
CA ARG A 274 -26.85 -23.99 -18.02
C ARG A 274 -25.91 -24.68 -17.03
#